data_AF-A0A1C1ZSQ5-F1
#
_entry.id   AF-A0A1C1ZSQ5-F1
#
_cell.length_a   1.000
_cell.length_b   1.000
_cell.length_c   1.000
_cell.angle_alpha   90.00
_cell.angle_beta   90.00
_cell.angle_gamma   90.00
#
_symmetry.space_group_name_H-M   'P 1'
#
loop_
_entity.id
_entity.type
_entity.pdbx_description
1 polymer ?
#
loop_
_entity_poly.entity_id
_entity_poly.type
_entity_poly.pdbx_seq_one_letter_code
_entity_poly.pdbx_strand_id
1 'polypeptide(L)'
;MVRKRDQDIKFLKILQNNINANLHVAQLARVYKLNSDRSRADVQPLALNASGKKRAPLINVPVGLIAQSYISEGAVVLVLFLDRSMENWSKADNREFSLANKRMHDVNDAVICEVMWFAGH
;
A
#
# COMPACT_ATOMS: atom_id res chain seq x y z
N MET A 1 7.69 43.86 -1.73
CA MET A 1 6.27 43.43 -1.74
C MET A 1 6.19 42.11 -2.49
N VAL A 2 6.28 40.97 -1.79
CA VAL A 2 5.99 39.65 -2.39
C VAL A 2 4.51 39.69 -2.79
N ARG A 3 4.21 39.78 -4.08
CA ARG A 3 2.85 40.03 -4.57
C ARG A 3 2.01 38.82 -4.18
N LYS A 4 0.79 39.03 -3.65
CA LYS A 4 -0.15 37.97 -3.20
C LYS A 4 -0.18 36.72 -4.11
N ARG A 5 -0.07 36.89 -5.43
CA ARG A 5 0.06 35.82 -6.44
C ARG A 5 1.18 34.81 -6.18
N ASP A 6 2.33 35.25 -5.65
CA ASP A 6 3.46 34.36 -5.33
C ASP A 6 3.13 33.45 -4.13
N GLN A 7 2.34 33.95 -3.17
CA GLN A 7 1.87 33.16 -2.04
C GLN A 7 0.83 32.13 -2.49
N ASP A 8 -0.09 32.51 -3.39
CA ASP A 8 -1.10 31.59 -3.94
C ASP A 8 -0.44 30.43 -4.72
N ILE A 9 0.55 30.73 -5.56
CA ILE A 9 1.31 29.70 -6.29
C ILE A 9 2.05 28.78 -5.32
N LYS A 10 2.67 29.34 -4.27
CA LYS A 10 3.38 28.56 -3.25
C LYS A 10 2.41 27.64 -2.51
N PHE A 11 1.25 28.16 -2.11
CA PHE A 11 0.20 27.37 -1.47
C PHE A 11 -0.27 26.22 -2.37
N LEU A 12 -0.59 26.47 -3.65
CA LEU A 12 -1.05 25.45 -4.58
C LEU A 12 0.00 24.33 -4.78
N LYS A 13 1.28 24.68 -4.87
CA LYS A 13 2.37 23.69 -4.96
C LYS A 13 2.48 22.84 -3.71
N ILE A 14 2.36 23.44 -2.53
CA ILE A 14 2.40 22.72 -1.25
C ILE A 14 1.19 21.79 -1.14
N LEU A 15 -0.01 22.27 -1.49
CA LEU A 15 -1.23 21.48 -1.50
C LEU A 15 -1.09 20.27 -2.44
N GLN A 16 -0.64 20.47 -3.67
CA GLN A 16 -0.43 19.40 -4.64
C GLN A 16 0.58 18.37 -4.13
N ASN A 17 1.71 18.82 -3.58
CA ASN A 17 2.72 17.93 -3.01
C ASN A 17 2.17 17.12 -1.82
N ASN A 18 1.37 17.75 -0.96
CA ASN A 18 0.76 17.06 0.17
C ASN A 18 -0.26 16.02 -0.29
N ILE A 19 -1.09 16.30 -1.29
CA ILE A 19 -2.01 15.32 -1.86
C ILE A 19 -1.21 14.13 -2.41
N ASN A 20 -0.21 14.39 -3.25
CA ASN A 20 0.60 13.33 -3.85
C ASN A 20 1.37 12.49 -2.83
N ALA A 21 1.84 13.10 -1.73
CA ALA A 21 2.61 12.40 -0.71
C ALA A 21 1.75 11.52 0.22
N ASN A 22 0.46 11.85 0.38
CA ASN A 22 -0.46 11.15 1.28
C ASN A 22 -1.46 10.23 0.55
N LEU A 23 -1.56 10.33 -0.78
CA LEU A 23 -2.34 9.41 -1.59
C LEU A 23 -1.57 8.08 -1.76
N HIS A 24 -2.00 7.02 -1.08
CA HIS A 24 -1.38 5.71 -1.25
C HIS A 24 -1.94 5.01 -2.49
N VAL A 25 -1.07 4.72 -3.46
CA VAL A 25 -1.45 4.06 -4.73
C VAL A 25 -0.81 2.70 -4.83
N ALA A 26 0.52 2.69 -4.89
CA ALA A 26 1.32 1.48 -5.00
C ALA A 26 2.69 1.69 -4.38
N GLN A 27 3.29 0.63 -3.86
CA GLN A 27 4.70 0.63 -3.46
C GLN A 27 5.30 -0.77 -3.47
N LEU A 28 6.63 -0.84 -3.57
CA LEU A 28 7.37 -2.07 -3.34
C LEU A 28 7.53 -2.32 -1.83
N ALA A 29 7.35 -3.57 -1.43
CA ALA A 29 7.57 -4.01 -0.07
C ALA A 29 8.29 -5.37 -0.04
N ARG A 30 8.96 -5.67 1.06
CA ARG A 30 9.59 -6.97 1.30
C ARG A 30 8.78 -7.79 2.28
N VAL A 31 8.47 -9.03 1.91
CA VAL A 31 7.82 -10.00 2.81
C VAL A 31 8.79 -10.36 3.91
N TYR A 32 8.35 -10.23 5.17
CA TYR A 32 9.13 -10.67 6.33
C TYR A 32 8.41 -11.72 7.18
N LYS A 33 7.11 -11.92 6.94
CA LYS A 33 6.33 -13.00 7.55
C LYS A 33 5.27 -13.45 6.57
N LEU A 34 5.16 -14.75 6.33
CA LEU A 34 4.13 -15.34 5.49
C LEU A 34 3.31 -16.35 6.30
N ASN A 35 1.99 -16.36 6.14
CA ASN A 35 1.16 -17.36 6.78
C ASN A 35 1.24 -18.72 6.06
N SER A 36 0.81 -19.80 6.70
CA SER A 36 0.98 -21.17 6.19
C SER A 36 0.26 -21.44 4.86
N ASP A 37 -0.90 -20.82 4.65
CA ASP A 37 -1.68 -20.95 3.42
C ASP A 37 -1.27 -19.94 2.32
N ARG A 38 -0.24 -19.11 2.59
CA ARG A 38 0.27 -18.05 1.73
C ARG A 38 -0.74 -16.96 1.34
N SER A 39 -1.93 -16.95 1.93
CA SER A 39 -2.98 -15.98 1.59
C SER A 39 -2.83 -14.62 2.29
N ARG A 40 -1.96 -14.53 3.30
CA ARG A 40 -1.66 -13.29 4.04
C ARG A 40 -0.16 -13.16 4.31
N ALA A 41 0.35 -11.94 4.23
CA ALA A 41 1.74 -11.65 4.54
C ALA A 41 1.90 -10.33 5.31
N ASP A 42 2.92 -10.26 6.15
CA ASP A 42 3.40 -8.99 6.67
C ASP A 42 4.57 -8.51 5.80
N VAL A 43 4.53 -7.23 5.42
CA VAL A 43 5.49 -6.65 4.48
C VAL A 43 6.06 -5.33 4.99
N GLN A 44 7.35 -5.11 4.74
CA GLN A 44 8.05 -3.86 5.05
C GLN A 44 8.22 -3.04 3.77
N PRO A 45 7.62 -1.84 3.66
CA PRO A 45 7.86 -0.96 2.52
C PRO A 45 9.35 -0.68 2.30
N LEU A 46 9.80 -0.72 1.04
CA LEU A 46 11.20 -0.50 0.67
C LEU A 46 11.56 0.98 0.63
N ALA A 47 10.65 1.83 0.16
CA ALA A 47 10.87 3.27 0.11
C ALA A 47 10.91 3.85 1.53
N LEU A 48 11.98 4.58 1.84
CA LEU A 48 12.09 5.30 3.10
C LEU A 48 11.10 6.48 3.13
N ASN A 49 10.84 7.03 4.31
CA ASN A 49 10.12 8.30 4.44
C ASN A 49 11.05 9.47 4.10
N ALA A 50 10.50 10.70 4.03
CA ALA A 50 11.28 11.90 3.71
C ALA A 50 12.43 12.18 4.70
N SER A 51 12.38 11.61 5.91
CA SER A 51 13.44 11.70 6.91
C SER A 51 14.49 10.58 6.80
N GLY A 52 14.43 9.74 5.76
CA GLY A 52 15.35 8.61 5.56
C GLY A 52 15.14 7.43 6.51
N LYS A 53 14.00 7.37 7.23
CA LYS A 53 13.66 6.27 8.12
C LYS A 53 12.74 5.27 7.43
N LYS A 54 12.77 4.01 7.90
CA LYS A 54 11.82 2.98 7.46
C LYS A 54 10.39 3.42 7.77
N ARG A 55 9.47 3.10 6.85
CA ARG A 55 8.03 3.26 7.05
C ARG A 55 7.51 2.17 7.99
N ALA A 56 6.32 2.39 8.56
CA ALA A 56 5.63 1.34 9.31
C ALA A 56 5.39 0.11 8.42
N PRO A 57 5.51 -1.11 8.97
CA PRO A 57 5.16 -2.32 8.24
C PRO A 57 3.65 -2.38 7.97
N LEU A 58 3.28 -3.07 6.89
CA LEU A 58 1.90 -3.42 6.60
C LEU A 58 1.66 -4.85 7.10
N ILE A 59 0.61 -5.03 7.90
CA ILE A 59 0.37 -6.27 8.65
C ILE A 59 -0.82 -7.01 8.06
N ASN A 60 -0.74 -8.34 7.97
CA ASN A 60 -1.81 -9.23 7.55
C ASN A 60 -2.39 -8.88 6.17
N VAL A 61 -1.52 -8.50 5.24
CA VAL A 61 -1.90 -8.03 3.91
C VAL A 61 -2.38 -9.21 3.06
N PRO A 62 -3.58 -9.16 2.47
CA PRO A 62 -4.07 -10.14 1.51
C PRO A 62 -3.11 -10.33 0.33
N VAL A 63 -2.86 -11.58 -0.04
CA VAL A 63 -2.07 -11.95 -1.22
C VAL A 63 -3.00 -12.41 -2.33
N GLY A 64 -2.88 -11.78 -3.52
CA GLY A 64 -3.62 -12.16 -4.71
C GLY A 64 -3.36 -13.61 -5.11
N LEU A 65 -4.40 -14.31 -5.59
CA LEU A 65 -4.39 -15.77 -5.75
C LEU A 65 -3.20 -16.30 -6.56
N ILE A 66 -2.84 -15.63 -7.66
CA ILE A 66 -1.69 -16.02 -8.49
C ILE A 66 -0.37 -15.81 -7.74
N ALA A 67 -0.22 -14.67 -7.06
CA ALA A 67 0.99 -14.35 -6.29
C ALA A 67 1.26 -15.37 -5.16
N GLN A 68 0.23 -16.02 -4.60
CA GLN A 68 0.38 -17.07 -3.58
C GLN A 68 1.24 -18.26 -4.05
N SER A 69 1.27 -18.53 -5.36
CA SER A 69 2.07 -19.62 -5.94
C SER A 69 3.58 -19.34 -5.87
N TYR A 70 3.97 -18.06 -5.85
CA TYR A 70 5.36 -17.61 -5.99
C TYR A 70 5.90 -16.88 -4.75
N ILE A 71 5.02 -16.39 -3.88
CA ILE A 71 5.43 -15.59 -2.72
C ILE A 71 6.21 -16.44 -1.70
N SER A 72 7.28 -15.85 -1.17
CA SER A 72 8.07 -16.39 -0.08
C SER A 72 8.52 -15.28 0.85
N GLU A 73 8.95 -15.63 2.07
CA GLU A 73 9.67 -14.69 2.92
C GLU A 73 10.93 -14.19 2.20
N GLY A 74 11.22 -12.90 2.34
CA GLY A 74 12.31 -12.21 1.64
C GLY A 74 11.97 -11.69 0.25
N ALA A 75 10.88 -12.16 -0.38
CA ALA A 75 10.45 -11.70 -1.70
C ALA A 75 10.08 -10.20 -1.68
N VAL A 76 10.35 -9.53 -2.80
CA VAL A 76 9.89 -8.17 -3.08
C VAL A 76 8.57 -8.28 -3.86
N VAL A 77 7.56 -7.60 -3.35
CA VAL A 77 6.19 -7.65 -3.87
C VAL A 77 5.70 -6.25 -4.22
N LEU A 78 4.77 -6.19 -5.18
CA LEU A 78 4.01 -4.98 -5.48
C LEU A 78 2.78 -4.95 -4.57
N VAL A 79 2.69 -3.92 -3.75
CA VAL A 79 1.54 -3.65 -2.90
C VAL A 79 0.72 -2.52 -3.52
N LEU A 80 -0.58 -2.74 -3.70
CA LEU A 80 -1.54 -1.72 -4.09
C LEU A 80 -2.40 -1.33 -2.89
N PHE A 81 -2.95 -0.13 -2.90
CA PHE A 81 -3.90 0.34 -1.92
C PHE A 81 -5.24 0.61 -2.60
N LEU A 82 -6.30 0.02 -2.07
CA LEU A 82 -7.62 0.09 -2.69
C LEU A 82 -8.26 1.46 -2.47
N ASP A 83 -9.09 1.86 -3.44
CA ASP A 83 -9.85 3.12 -3.40
C ASP A 83 -10.83 3.19 -2.23
N ARG A 84 -11.24 2.03 -1.68
CA ARG A 84 -12.24 1.91 -0.61
C ARG A 84 -11.80 0.89 0.42
N SER A 85 -12.24 1.12 1.66
CA SER A 85 -12.00 0.19 2.75
C SER A 85 -12.47 -1.23 2.44
N MET A 86 -11.59 -2.21 2.61
CA MET A 86 -11.89 -3.62 2.36
C MET A 86 -12.25 -4.43 3.61
N GLU A 87 -12.41 -3.76 4.75
CA GLU A 87 -12.70 -4.36 6.06
C GLU A 87 -13.91 -5.31 6.06
N ASN A 88 -14.97 -4.97 5.33
CA ASN A 88 -16.19 -5.80 5.19
C ASN A 88 -16.15 -6.76 3.99
N TRP A 89 -15.08 -6.75 3.18
CA TRP A 89 -14.96 -7.68 2.08
C TRP A 89 -14.45 -9.03 2.60
N SER A 90 -15.10 -10.11 2.20
CA SER A 90 -14.71 -11.47 2.55
C SER A 90 -14.39 -12.30 1.32
N LYS A 91 -13.26 -13.01 1.36
CA LYS A 91 -12.90 -14.00 0.33
C LYS A 91 -13.83 -15.21 0.31
N ALA A 92 -14.58 -15.45 1.39
CA ALA A 92 -15.39 -16.65 1.54
C ALA A 92 -16.73 -16.55 0.81
N ASP A 93 -17.31 -15.35 0.72
CA ASP A 93 -18.58 -15.11 0.03
C ASP A 93 -18.40 -14.46 -1.34
N ASN A 94 -17.32 -13.68 -1.54
CA ASN A 94 -16.96 -13.01 -2.79
C ASN A 94 -18.14 -12.21 -3.40
N ARG A 95 -18.87 -11.49 -2.54
CA ARG A 95 -20.03 -10.67 -2.90
C ARG A 95 -19.74 -9.18 -2.78
N GLU A 96 -20.68 -8.37 -3.23
CA GLU A 96 -20.74 -6.97 -2.89
C GLU A 96 -20.79 -6.80 -1.36
N PHE A 97 -20.09 -5.77 -0.87
CA PHE A 97 -20.00 -5.48 0.55
C PHE A 97 -20.32 -4.01 0.82
N SER A 98 -20.89 -3.73 1.99
CA SER A 98 -21.10 -2.37 2.46
C SER A 98 -19.82 -1.79 3.02
N LEU A 99 -19.59 -0.49 2.84
CA LEU A 99 -18.40 0.16 3.37
C LEU A 99 -18.48 0.28 4.91
N ALA A 100 -17.51 -0.31 5.62
CA ALA A 100 -17.37 -0.13 7.07
C ALA A 100 -17.02 1.32 7.43
N ASN A 101 -16.31 2.01 6.54
CA ASN A 101 -15.85 3.37 6.73
C ASN A 101 -15.59 4.04 5.37
N LYS A 102 -15.25 5.34 5.40
CA LYS A 102 -15.06 6.17 4.20
C LYS A 102 -13.59 6.36 3.80
N ARG A 103 -12.65 5.59 4.36
CA ARG A 103 -11.23 5.66 3.97
C ARG A 103 -11.08 5.36 2.48
N MET A 104 -10.11 6.04 1.86
CA MET A 104 -9.75 5.89 0.46
C MET A 104 -8.24 5.99 0.34
N HIS A 105 -7.61 5.14 -0.47
CA HIS A 105 -6.15 5.17 -0.69
C HIS A 105 -5.37 5.12 0.63
N ASP A 106 -5.78 4.22 1.52
CA ASP A 106 -5.27 4.14 2.89
C ASP A 106 -4.36 2.92 3.07
N VAL A 107 -3.35 3.05 3.92
CA VAL A 107 -2.38 1.98 4.19
C VAL A 107 -2.99 0.71 4.78
N ASN A 108 -4.16 0.83 5.44
CA ASN A 108 -4.87 -0.31 6.02
C ASN A 108 -5.59 -1.16 4.96
N ASP A 109 -5.77 -0.62 3.76
CA ASP A 109 -6.51 -1.26 2.66
C ASP A 109 -5.56 -1.74 1.56
N ALA A 110 -4.44 -2.32 2.01
CA ALA A 110 -3.37 -2.84 1.16
C ALA A 110 -3.70 -4.25 0.62
N VAL A 111 -3.25 -4.53 -0.61
CA VAL A 111 -3.26 -5.86 -1.23
C VAL A 111 -1.92 -6.12 -1.92
N ILE A 112 -1.41 -7.35 -1.83
CA ILE A 112 -0.27 -7.79 -2.64
C ILE A 112 -0.82 -8.34 -3.95
N CYS A 113 -0.49 -7.70 -5.07
CA CYS A 113 -1.00 -8.12 -6.37
C CYS A 113 0.00 -8.98 -7.16
N GLU A 114 1.30 -8.80 -6.93
CA GLU A 114 2.36 -9.44 -7.74
C GLU A 114 3.63 -9.69 -6.91
N VAL A 115 4.36 -10.75 -7.27
CA VAL A 115 5.72 -11.00 -6.79
C VAL A 115 6.70 -10.45 -7.83
N MET A 116 7.37 -9.35 -7.48
CA MET A 116 8.24 -8.64 -8.42
C MET A 116 9.62 -9.28 -8.53
N TRP A 117 10.14 -9.78 -7.41
CA TRP A 117 11.48 -10.36 -7.33
C TRP A 117 11.62 -11.26 -6.12
N PHE A 118 12.37 -12.35 -6.25
CA PHE A 118 12.88 -13.12 -5.12
C PHE A 118 14.31 -13.53 -5.42
N ALA A 119 15.17 -13.55 -4.40
CA ALA A 119 16.59 -13.81 -4.62
C ALA A 119 16.79 -15.19 -5.29
N GLY A 120 17.42 -15.20 -6.46
CA GLY A 120 17.71 -16.41 -7.23
C GLY A 120 17.00 -16.52 -8.58
N HIS A 121 16.13 -15.58 -8.95
CA HIS A 121 15.51 -15.46 -10.28
C HIS A 121 15.61 -14.03 -10.80
#